data_AF-A0A1H4WE18-F1
#
_entry.id   AF-A0A1H4WE18-F1
#
_cell.length_a   1.000
_cell.length_b   1.000
_cell.length_c   1.000
_cell.angle_alpha   90.00
_cell.angle_beta   90.00
_cell.angle_gamma   90.00
#
_symmetry.space_group_name_H-M   'P 1'
#
loop_
_entity.id
_entity.type
_entity.pdbx_description
1 polymer ?
#
loop_
_entity_poly.entity_id
_entity_poly.type
_entity_poly.pdbx_seq_one_letter_code
_entity_poly.pdbx_strand_id
1 'polypeptide(L)'
;MTEDELTMLDFAVKWAPFGGGDDHILPEFGVLPTEFYRRLQAFLAYYPGVNDSVRRRLAELCTLKLRAAPSPARTLWHLGR
;
A
#
# COMPACT_ATOMS: atom_id res chain seq x y z
N MET A 1 -8.87 -12.76 8.67
CA MET A 1 -7.48 -12.63 8.22
C MET A 1 -7.21 -13.73 7.23
N THR A 2 -6.98 -13.38 5.96
CA THR A 2 -6.46 -14.30 4.95
C THR A 2 -4.93 -14.32 5.00
N GLU A 3 -4.33 -15.35 4.45
CA GLU A 3 -2.87 -15.51 4.38
C GLU A 3 -2.21 -14.38 3.57
N ASP A 4 -2.89 -13.92 2.51
CA ASP A 4 -2.53 -12.73 1.74
C ASP A 4 -2.44 -11.46 2.59
N GLU A 5 -3.47 -11.18 3.42
CA GLU A 5 -3.50 -9.97 4.26
C GLU A 5 -2.37 -9.96 5.29
N LEU A 6 -2.08 -11.12 5.87
CA LEU A 6 -0.95 -11.31 6.79
C LEU A 6 0.38 -11.05 6.10
N THR A 7 0.55 -11.56 4.88
CA THR A 7 1.78 -11.40 4.08
C THR A 7 1.98 -9.93 3.68
N MET A 8 0.91 -9.23 3.31
CA MET A 8 0.97 -7.79 3.03
C MET A 8 1.35 -6.97 4.26
N LEU A 9 0.81 -7.34 5.42
CA LEU A 9 1.13 -6.66 6.67
C LEU A 9 2.59 -6.89 7.09
N ASP A 10 3.07 -8.14 7.05
CA ASP A 10 4.46 -8.49 7.39
C ASP A 10 5.46 -7.75 6.49
N PHE A 11 5.19 -7.78 5.18
CA PHE A 11 5.98 -7.03 4.20
C PHE A 11 5.99 -5.53 4.53
N ALA A 12 4.83 -4.93 4.80
CA ALA A 12 4.75 -3.51 5.11
C ALA A 12 5.51 -3.15 6.39
N VAL A 13 5.46 -3.99 7.44
CA VAL A 13 6.22 -3.81 8.69
C VAL A 13 7.72 -3.90 8.44
N LYS A 14 8.16 -4.93 7.69
CA LYS A 14 9.56 -5.14 7.33
C LYS A 14 10.15 -3.95 6.57
N TRP A 15 9.37 -3.37 5.66
CA TRP A 15 9.82 -2.27 4.80
C TRP A 15 9.50 -0.86 5.32
N ALA A 16 8.72 -0.72 6.39
CA ALA A 16 8.38 0.57 6.99
C ALA A 16 9.59 1.43 7.40
N PRO A 17 10.69 0.88 7.96
CA PRO A 17 11.89 1.66 8.29
C PRO A 17 12.60 2.25 7.07
N PHE A 18 12.48 1.59 5.91
CA PHE A 18 13.10 2.00 4.65
C PHE A 18 12.19 2.90 3.80
N GLY A 19 11.02 3.25 4.33
CA GLY A 19 10.08 4.13 3.64
C GLY A 19 9.19 3.42 2.63
N GLY A 20 8.98 2.10 2.73
CA GLY A 20 8.06 1.33 1.89
C GLY A 20 8.74 0.79 0.62
N GLY A 21 8.80 -0.55 0.52
CA GLY A 21 9.56 -1.30 -0.48
C GLY A 21 8.88 -1.37 -1.84
N ASP A 22 8.60 -0.21 -2.44
CA ASP A 22 7.79 -0.08 -3.66
C ASP A 22 8.29 -0.95 -4.83
N ASP A 23 9.61 -1.00 -5.02
CA ASP A 23 10.26 -1.81 -6.06
C ASP A 23 10.02 -3.32 -5.91
N HIS A 24 9.72 -3.78 -4.69
CA HIS A 24 9.46 -5.18 -4.38
C HIS A 24 7.96 -5.52 -4.42
N ILE A 25 7.07 -4.52 -4.38
CA ILE A 25 5.62 -4.78 -4.35
C ILE A 25 5.14 -5.46 -5.63
N LEU A 26 5.55 -4.94 -6.80
CA LEU A 26 5.14 -5.49 -8.09
C LEU A 26 5.63 -6.93 -8.32
N PRO A 27 6.91 -7.27 -8.12
CA PRO A 27 7.38 -8.64 -8.29
C PRO A 27 6.83 -9.63 -7.27
N GLU A 28 6.56 -9.20 -6.02
CA GLU A 28 6.07 -10.12 -4.98
C GLU A 28 4.55 -10.30 -5.00
N PHE A 29 3.79 -9.23 -5.23
CA PHE A 29 2.32 -9.25 -5.11
C PHE A 29 1.59 -9.07 -6.44
N GLY A 30 2.30 -8.77 -7.54
CA GLY A 30 1.70 -8.55 -8.86
C GLY A 30 0.78 -7.32 -8.94
N VAL A 31 0.86 -6.41 -7.97
CA VAL A 31 0.06 -5.18 -7.91
C VAL A 31 0.94 -3.94 -7.93
N LEU A 32 0.38 -2.82 -8.38
CA LEU A 32 1.09 -1.53 -8.29
C LEU A 32 1.22 -1.09 -6.83
N PRO A 33 2.29 -0.36 -6.47
CA PRO A 33 2.49 0.18 -5.11
C PRO A 33 1.28 0.94 -4.58
N THR A 34 0.65 1.77 -5.42
CA THR A 34 -0.57 2.51 -5.07
C THR A 34 -1.72 1.61 -4.64
N GLU A 35 -1.94 0.52 -5.37
CA GLU A 35 -2.99 -0.44 -5.07
C GLU A 35 -2.69 -1.21 -3.78
N PHE A 36 -1.42 -1.59 -3.59
CA PHE A 36 -0.96 -2.22 -2.36
C PHE A 36 -1.22 -1.34 -1.12
N TYR A 37 -0.79 -0.09 -1.13
CA TYR A 37 -1.01 0.81 0.01
C TYR A 37 -2.48 1.14 0.25
N ARG A 38 -3.30 1.16 -0.80
CA ARG A 38 -4.75 1.36 -0.70
C ARG A 38 -5.43 0.17 -0.01
N ARG A 39 -5.06 -1.06 -0.40
CA ARG A 39 -5.54 -2.29 0.24
C ARG A 39 -5.07 -2.38 1.69
N LEU A 40 -3.81 -2.07 1.95
CA LEU A 40 -3.25 -2.05 3.30
C LEU A 40 -3.96 -1.02 4.19
N GLN A 41 -4.25 0.18 3.68
CA GLN A 41 -4.98 1.20 4.44
C GLN A 41 -6.40 0.76 4.79
N ALA A 42 -7.12 0.17 3.83
CA ALA A 42 -8.45 -0.39 4.09
C ALA A 42 -8.37 -1.50 5.16
N PHE A 43 -7.41 -2.42 5.01
CA PHE A 43 -7.17 -3.49 5.99
C PHE A 43 -6.93 -2.96 7.41
N LEU A 44 -6.05 -1.97 7.57
CA LEU A 44 -5.76 -1.35 8.86
C LEU A 44 -6.98 -0.65 9.50
N ALA A 45 -7.94 -0.20 8.69
CA ALA A 45 -9.18 0.40 9.17
C ALA A 45 -10.20 -0.64 9.67
N TYR A 46 -10.23 -1.83 9.06
CA TYR A 46 -11.20 -2.88 9.40
C TYR A 46 -10.69 -3.88 10.45
N TYR A 47 -9.37 -4.02 10.63
CA TYR A 47 -8.80 -5.04 11.51
C TYR A 47 -8.18 -4.46 12.80
N PRO A 48 -8.87 -4.54 13.95
CA PRO A 48 -8.37 -4.00 15.22
C PRO A 48 -7.26 -4.85 15.87
N GLY A 49 -6.97 -6.05 15.35
CA GLY A 49 -5.96 -6.97 15.90
C GLY A 49 -4.51 -6.52 15.69
N VAL A 50 -4.26 -5.49 14.88
CA VAL A 50 -2.92 -4.92 14.69
C VAL A 50 -2.61 -3.94 15.82
N ASN A 51 -1.43 -4.05 16.44
CA ASN A 51 -1.00 -3.13 17.50
C ASN A 51 -1.15 -1.66 17.06
N ASP A 52 -1.72 -0.81 17.91
CA ASP A 52 -2.01 0.60 17.59
C ASP A 52 -0.78 1.40 17.14
N SER A 53 0.41 1.09 17.67
CA SER A 53 1.66 1.76 17.28
C SER A 53 2.06 1.39 15.85
N VAL A 54 1.95 0.11 15.51
CA VAL A 54 2.22 -0.40 14.15
C VAL A 54 1.18 0.14 13.19
N ARG A 55 -0.10 0.12 13.59
CA ARG A 55 -1.22 0.64 12.79
C ARG A 55 -1.00 2.11 12.43
N ARG A 56 -0.66 2.95 13.42
CA ARG A 56 -0.41 4.38 13.20
C ARG A 56 0.76 4.59 12.25
N ARG A 57 1.88 3.90 12.48
CA ARG A 57 3.07 4.02 11.63
C ARG A 57 2.79 3.65 10.17
N LEU A 58 2.09 2.54 9.95
CA LEU A 58 1.73 2.09 8.60
C LEU A 58 0.68 3.01 7.96
N ALA A 59 -0.29 3.51 8.73
CA ALA A 59 -1.28 4.46 8.22
C ALA A 59 -0.64 5.78 7.76
N GLU A 60 0.35 6.29 8.50
CA GLU A 60 1.14 7.45 8.09
C GLU A 60 1.92 7.17 6.80
N LEU A 61 2.58 6.01 6.70
CA LEU A 61 3.29 5.59 5.50
C LEU A 61 2.35 5.49 4.28
N CYS A 62 1.22 4.81 4.42
CA CYS A 62 0.20 4.72 3.37
C CYS A 62 -0.24 6.11 2.90
N THR A 63 -0.51 7.02 3.84
CA THR A 63 -0.95 8.38 3.52
C THR A 63 0.14 9.15 2.74
N LEU A 64 1.40 9.03 3.14
CA LEU A 64 2.52 9.66 2.44
C LEU A 64 2.67 9.10 1.01
N LYS A 65 2.63 7.78 0.86
CA LYS A 65 2.77 7.10 -0.44
C LYS A 65 1.62 7.41 -1.39
N LEU A 66 0.39 7.38 -0.89
CA LEU A 66 -0.80 7.69 -1.70
C LEU A 66 -0.87 9.17 -2.11
N ARG A 67 -0.27 10.08 -1.34
CA ARG A 67 -0.13 11.50 -1.73
C ARG A 67 0.99 11.74 -2.74
N ALA A 68 2.10 11.00 -2.62
CA ALA A 68 3.24 11.11 -3.53
C ALA A 68 2.99 10.42 -4.88
N ALA A 69 2.09 9.42 -4.90
CA ALA A 69 1.75 8.74 -6.12
C ALA A 69 1.02 9.68 -7.08
N PRO A 70 1.47 9.80 -8.34
CA PRO A 70 0.66 10.46 -9.36
C PRO A 70 -0.64 9.67 -9.44
N SER A 71 -1.75 10.36 -9.21
CA SER A 71 -3.07 9.74 -9.34
C SER A 71 -3.15 9.08 -10.71
N PRO A 72 -3.68 7.86 -10.85
CA PRO A 72 -3.99 7.28 -12.16
C PRO A 72 -5.21 7.98 -12.79
N ALA A 73 -5.29 9.31 -12.66
CA ALA A 73 -6.31 10.13 -13.25
C ALA A 73 -6.04 10.21 -14.76
N ARG A 74 -6.64 9.27 -15.49
CA ARG A 74 -7.17 9.47 -16.84
C ARG A 74 -6.18 10.08 -17.84
N THR A 75 -5.11 9.36 -18.17
CA THR A 75 -4.64 9.42 -19.56
C THR A 75 -5.64 8.62 -20.41
N LEU A 76 -6.80 9.23 -20.63
CA LEU A 76 -7.71 8.84 -21.69
C LEU A 76 -6.93 8.93 -23.00
N TRP A 77 -6.92 7.83 -23.71
CA TRP A 77 -6.39 7.60 -25.05
C TRP A 77 -7.05 8.45 -26.15
N HIS A 78 -7.19 9.77 -25.96
CA HIS A 78 -7.80 10.67 -26.96
C HIS A 78 -6.76 11.60 -27.58
N LEU A 79 -5.94 11.05 -28.47
CA LEU A 79 -5.41 11.80 -29.62
C LEU A 79 -5.16 10.82 -30.77
N GLY A 80 -6.25 10.17 -31.20
CA GLY A 80 -6.44 9.87 -32.60
C GLY A 80 -7.16 11.07 -33.23
N ARG A 81 -6.44 11.86 -34.01
CA ARG A 81 -6.99 12.70 -35.08
C ARG A 81 -5.97 12.74 -36.21
#